data_AF-A0A1F7Z1I5-F1
#
_entry.id   AF-A0A1F7Z1I5-F1
#
_cell.length_a   1.000
_cell.length_b   1.000
_cell.length_c   1.000
_cell.angle_alpha   90.00
_cell.angle_beta   90.00
_cell.angle_gamma   90.00
#
_symmetry.space_group_name_H-M   'P 1'
#
loop_
_entity.id
_entity.type
_entity.pdbx_description
1 polymer ?
#
loop_
_entity_poly.entity_id
_entity_poly.type
_entity_poly.pdbx_seq_one_letter_code
_entity_poly.pdbx_strand_id
1 'polypeptide(L)'
;MQMKLRKLVMIFILSLLILTVFILSEVIYLVNNRPSAFSIFYIRFSKHYALKNDITSSLKLLTHAAYLGIIDQSQEYPEHINNNFRPEIVLDKNNEELNRDIITYIKNLNIPSTRNTDVLVFTSKIFYYLALISYNNNDYNNAEKFLALSAYLTPENSPSHVELSNLYLIQGKYDSARSAIYFCLNFELPYAPCDYFVKNNFEKGKTEPVGFKKEDVDKTYK
;
A
#
# COMPACT_ATOMS: atom_id res chain seq x y z
N MET A 1 43.99 -6.84 41.28
CA MET A 1 43.45 -7.22 39.95
C MET A 1 41.92 -7.25 39.91
N GLN A 2 41.24 -7.88 40.88
CA GLN A 2 39.77 -8.00 40.92
C GLN A 2 38.98 -6.67 40.91
N MET A 3 39.49 -5.62 41.57
CA MET A 3 38.82 -4.31 41.60
C MET A 3 38.77 -3.60 40.23
N LYS A 4 39.79 -3.81 39.37
CA LYS A 4 39.81 -3.28 38.00
C LYS A 4 38.82 -4.01 37.10
N LEU A 5 38.69 -5.34 37.27
CA LEU A 5 37.75 -6.16 36.52
C LEU A 5 36.29 -5.79 36.82
N ARG A 6 35.93 -5.59 38.09
CA ARG A 6 34.56 -5.17 38.47
C ARG A 6 34.17 -3.82 37.88
N LYS A 7 35.08 -2.84 37.91
CA LYS A 7 34.84 -1.52 37.28
C LYS A 7 34.65 -1.65 35.77
N LEU A 8 35.43 -2.50 35.12
CA LEU A 8 35.35 -2.71 33.67
C LEU A 8 34.04 -3.40 33.27
N VAL A 9 33.59 -4.40 34.04
CA VAL A 9 32.26 -5.02 33.85
C VAL A 9 31.13 -4.02 34.06
N MET A 10 31.22 -3.17 35.09
CA MET A 10 30.20 -2.15 35.35
C MET A 10 30.11 -1.11 34.23
N ILE A 11 31.24 -0.66 33.69
CA ILE A 11 31.29 0.25 32.53
C ILE A 11 30.67 -0.42 31.30
N PHE A 12 30.99 -1.69 31.06
CA PHE A 12 30.42 -2.46 29.95
C PHE A 12 28.88 -2.57 30.06
N ILE A 13 28.38 -2.93 31.24
CA ILE A 13 26.93 -3.00 31.51
C ILE A 13 26.26 -1.63 31.30
N LEU A 14 26.88 -0.56 31.81
CA LEU A 14 26.36 0.79 31.64
C LEU A 14 26.32 1.20 30.16
N SER A 15 27.37 0.87 29.40
CA SER A 15 27.41 1.14 27.96
C SER A 15 26.35 0.36 27.18
N LEU A 16 26.09 -0.89 27.56
CA LEU A 16 25.03 -1.72 26.97
C LEU A 16 23.65 -1.12 27.29
N LEU A 17 23.44 -0.63 28.52
CA LEU A 17 22.19 0.01 28.92
C LEU A 17 21.93 1.33 28.20
N ILE A 18 22.96 2.16 28.01
CA ILE A 18 22.83 3.39 27.22
C ILE A 18 22.50 3.05 25.76
N LEU A 19 23.16 2.05 25.19
CA LEU A 19 22.90 1.59 23.82
C LEU A 19 21.47 1.07 23.65
N THR A 20 20.96 0.29 24.61
CA THR A 20 19.57 -0.21 24.53
C THR A 20 18.55 0.91 24.63
N VAL A 21 18.75 1.88 25.51
CA VAL A 21 17.88 3.07 25.61
C VAL A 21 17.88 3.84 24.29
N PHE A 22 19.05 4.05 23.68
CA PHE A 22 19.17 4.73 22.39
C PHE A 22 18.43 3.97 21.26
N ILE A 23 18.60 2.65 21.19
CA ILE A 23 17.88 1.83 20.19
C ILE A 23 16.37 1.90 20.43
N LEU A 24 15.91 1.82 21.68
CA LEU A 24 14.49 1.92 22.01
C LEU A 24 13.92 3.29 21.65
N SER A 25 14.65 4.38 21.89
CA SER A 25 14.18 5.71 21.50
C SER A 25 14.03 5.86 19.99
N GLU A 26 14.95 5.30 19.20
CA GLU A 26 14.86 5.29 17.74
C GLU A 26 13.67 4.45 17.26
N VAL A 27 13.44 3.29 17.87
CA VAL A 27 12.28 2.45 17.55
C VAL A 27 10.97 3.18 17.88
N ILE A 28 10.87 3.83 19.04
CA ILE A 28 9.70 4.62 19.43
C ILE A 28 9.48 5.78 18.44
N TYR A 29 10.55 6.48 18.06
CA TYR A 29 10.48 7.54 17.07
C TYR A 29 9.94 7.03 15.73
N LEU A 30 10.44 5.89 15.24
CA LEU A 30 9.98 5.29 13.99
C LEU A 30 8.52 4.85 14.07
N VAL A 31 8.10 4.21 15.17
CA VAL A 31 6.70 3.77 15.36
C VAL A 31 5.74 4.96 15.33
N ASN A 32 6.14 6.11 15.88
CA ASN A 32 5.28 7.28 15.97
C ASN A 32 5.26 8.13 14.68
N ASN A 33 6.38 8.24 13.96
CA ASN A 33 6.53 9.18 12.85
C ASN A 33 6.66 8.54 11.47
N ARG A 34 7.04 7.25 11.39
CA ARG A 34 7.19 6.49 10.14
C ARG A 34 6.74 5.03 10.32
N PRO A 35 5.52 4.74 10.83
CA PRO A 35 5.04 3.37 10.99
C PRO A 35 5.14 2.51 9.73
N SER A 36 5.08 3.10 8.52
CA SER A 36 5.28 2.36 7.27
C SER A 36 6.64 1.65 7.13
N ALA A 37 7.66 2.06 7.90
CA ALA A 37 8.95 1.37 7.96
C ALA A 37 8.83 -0.11 8.35
N PHE A 38 7.73 -0.49 9.00
CA PHE A 38 7.43 -1.88 9.37
C PHE A 38 6.60 -2.64 8.34
N SER A 39 6.03 -1.98 7.32
CA SER A 39 5.17 -2.60 6.30
C SER A 39 5.84 -3.76 5.58
N ILE A 40 7.16 -3.68 5.35
CA ILE A 40 7.92 -4.75 4.70
C ILE A 40 7.89 -6.09 5.46
N PHE A 41 7.83 -6.05 6.80
CA PHE A 41 7.72 -7.27 7.62
C PHE A 41 6.35 -7.92 7.42
N TYR A 42 5.28 -7.13 7.41
CA TYR A 42 3.93 -7.61 7.17
C TYR A 42 3.75 -8.19 5.76
N ILE A 43 4.36 -7.58 4.75
CA ILE A 43 4.35 -8.13 3.38
C ILE A 43 5.09 -9.46 3.31
N ARG A 44 6.25 -9.59 3.99
CA ARG A 44 6.99 -10.86 4.08
C ARG A 44 6.16 -11.95 4.79
N PHE A 45 5.51 -11.61 5.90
CA PHE A 45 4.63 -12.55 6.58
C PHE A 45 3.41 -12.92 5.75
N SER A 46 2.81 -11.97 5.03
CA SER A 46 1.74 -12.26 4.08
C SER A 46 2.18 -13.30 3.06
N LYS A 47 3.33 -13.12 2.42
CA LYS A 47 3.89 -14.10 1.47
C LYS A 47 4.07 -15.47 2.13
N HIS A 48 4.54 -15.52 3.37
CA HIS A 48 4.66 -16.78 4.14
C HIS A 48 3.30 -17.46 4.35
N TYR A 49 2.25 -16.73 4.69
CA TYR A 49 0.89 -17.30 4.83
C TYR A 49 0.30 -17.72 3.48
N ALA A 50 0.54 -16.95 2.41
CA ALA A 50 0.15 -17.33 1.05
C ALA A 50 0.81 -18.65 0.64
N LEU A 51 2.09 -18.87 0.97
CA LEU A 51 2.78 -20.15 0.73
C LEU A 51 2.10 -21.34 1.41
N LYS A 52 1.41 -21.11 2.53
CA LYS A 52 0.60 -22.11 3.25
C LYS A 52 -0.85 -22.21 2.76
N ASN A 53 -1.19 -21.49 1.69
CA ASN A 53 -2.56 -21.32 1.17
C ASN A 53 -3.54 -20.65 2.15
N ASP A 54 -3.05 -19.93 3.15
CA ASP A 54 -3.89 -19.16 4.07
C ASP A 54 -4.12 -17.74 3.52
N ILE A 55 -5.11 -17.61 2.64
CA ILE A 55 -5.44 -16.33 1.98
C ILE A 55 -5.93 -15.28 2.99
N THR A 56 -6.68 -15.70 4.00
CA THR A 56 -7.27 -14.81 5.00
C THR A 56 -6.18 -14.12 5.81
N SER A 57 -5.25 -14.89 6.38
CA SER A 57 -4.12 -14.32 7.14
C SER A 57 -3.19 -13.52 6.23
N SER A 58 -2.98 -13.99 5.00
CA SER A 58 -2.17 -13.28 4.02
C SER A 58 -2.71 -11.88 3.72
N LEU A 59 -4.00 -11.75 3.37
CA LEU A 59 -4.62 -10.46 3.08
C LEU A 59 -4.75 -9.58 4.31
N LYS A 60 -5.02 -10.15 5.49
CA LYS A 60 -5.02 -9.40 6.75
C LYS A 60 -3.68 -8.72 7.00
N LEU A 61 -2.56 -9.39 6.71
CA LEU A 61 -1.22 -8.83 6.88
C LEU A 61 -0.91 -7.78 5.79
N LEU A 62 -1.30 -8.00 4.54
CA LEU A 62 -1.13 -6.98 3.48
C LEU A 62 -1.93 -5.71 3.75
N THR A 63 -3.19 -5.86 4.14
CA THR A 63 -4.04 -4.71 4.50
C THR A 63 -3.50 -3.98 5.73
N HIS A 64 -2.89 -4.70 6.67
CA HIS A 64 -2.18 -4.06 7.78
C HIS A 64 -0.94 -3.27 7.31
N ALA A 65 -0.14 -3.82 6.38
CA ALA A 65 0.96 -3.08 5.76
C ALA A 65 0.48 -1.80 5.07
N ALA A 66 -0.68 -1.87 4.38
CA ALA A 66 -1.31 -0.71 3.75
C ALA A 66 -1.70 0.35 4.79
N TYR A 67 -2.32 -0.09 5.89
CA TYR A 67 -2.77 0.80 6.95
C TYR A 67 -1.62 1.59 7.58
N LEU A 68 -0.47 0.96 7.84
CA LEU A 68 0.72 1.67 8.31
C LEU A 68 1.17 2.75 7.33
N GLY A 69 1.10 2.46 6.02
CA GLY A 69 1.40 3.44 4.98
C GLY A 69 0.41 4.60 4.92
N ILE A 70 -0.88 4.32 5.10
CA ILE A 70 -1.93 5.35 5.14
C ILE A 70 -1.75 6.27 6.35
N ILE A 71 -1.29 5.75 7.50
CA ILE A 71 -0.94 6.60 8.65
C ILE A 71 0.18 7.57 8.26
N ASP A 72 1.28 7.11 7.67
CA ASP A 72 2.37 7.99 7.21
C ASP A 72 1.83 9.06 6.25
N GLN A 73 1.05 8.63 5.24
CA GLN A 73 0.46 9.54 4.25
C GLN A 73 -0.51 10.55 4.87
N SER A 74 -1.22 10.18 5.94
CA SER A 74 -2.08 11.12 6.68
C SER A 74 -1.32 12.16 7.51
N GLN A 75 -0.09 11.85 7.91
CA GLN A 75 0.77 12.84 8.58
C GLN A 75 1.33 13.84 7.57
N GLU A 76 1.61 13.39 6.34
CA GLU A 76 2.12 14.22 5.25
C GLU A 76 1.01 15.07 4.62
N TYR A 77 -0.19 14.50 4.43
CA TYR A 77 -1.34 15.14 3.79
C TYR A 77 -2.60 15.12 4.68
N PRO A 78 -2.59 15.78 5.86
CA PRO A 78 -3.66 15.65 6.87
C PRO A 78 -5.04 16.14 6.40
N GLU A 79 -5.09 17.09 5.48
CA GLU A 79 -6.35 17.62 4.93
C GLU A 79 -6.96 16.74 3.83
N HIS A 80 -6.21 15.74 3.35
CA HIS A 80 -6.59 14.94 2.18
C HIS A 80 -6.66 13.44 2.50
N ILE A 81 -5.78 12.92 3.35
CA ILE A 81 -5.71 11.50 3.65
C ILE A 81 -6.31 11.22 5.04
N ASN A 82 -7.47 10.56 5.04
CA ASN A 82 -8.13 10.11 6.26
C ASN A 82 -7.38 8.89 6.85
N ASN A 83 -6.79 9.06 8.03
CA ASN A 83 -6.09 7.99 8.74
C ASN A 83 -6.98 6.83 9.20
N ASN A 84 -8.31 6.99 9.15
CA ASN A 84 -9.28 5.92 9.41
C ASN A 84 -9.70 5.15 8.16
N PHE A 85 -9.15 5.48 6.99
CA PHE A 85 -9.42 4.75 5.75
C PHE A 85 -8.92 3.30 5.86
N ARG A 86 -9.86 2.37 6.02
CA ARG A 86 -9.61 0.94 6.20
C ARG A 86 -10.71 0.13 5.52
N PRO A 87 -10.72 0.04 4.18
CA PRO A 87 -11.72 -0.75 3.48
C PRO A 87 -11.61 -2.22 3.90
N GLU A 88 -12.74 -2.82 4.27
CA GLU A 88 -12.80 -4.23 4.64
C GLU A 88 -12.72 -5.09 3.38
N ILE A 89 -11.69 -5.92 3.27
CA ILE A 89 -11.51 -6.88 2.18
C ILE A 89 -12.15 -8.20 2.58
N VAL A 90 -13.24 -8.55 1.90
CA VAL A 90 -13.98 -9.81 2.12
C VAL A 90 -14.03 -10.55 0.80
N LEU A 91 -13.27 -11.64 0.69
CA LEU A 91 -13.29 -12.49 -0.49
C LEU A 91 -14.45 -13.50 -0.40
N ASP A 92 -15.06 -13.78 -1.54
CA ASP A 92 -15.96 -14.92 -1.67
C ASP A 92 -15.16 -16.22 -1.56
N LYS A 93 -15.46 -17.00 -0.52
CA LYS A 93 -14.81 -18.29 -0.27
C LYS A 93 -15.10 -19.31 -1.38
N ASN A 94 -16.22 -19.15 -2.10
CA ASN A 94 -16.62 -20.05 -3.17
C ASN A 94 -16.00 -19.69 -4.52
N ASN A 95 -15.40 -18.50 -4.64
CA ASN A 95 -14.67 -18.11 -5.85
C ASN A 95 -13.23 -18.67 -5.81
N GLU A 96 -13.11 -19.96 -6.10
CA GLU A 96 -11.83 -20.68 -6.06
C GLU A 96 -10.79 -20.09 -7.03
N GLU A 97 -11.23 -19.60 -8.19
CA GLU A 97 -10.36 -18.99 -9.21
C GLU A 97 -9.72 -17.70 -8.69
N LEU A 98 -10.54 -16.77 -8.18
CA LEU A 98 -10.07 -15.53 -7.54
C LEU A 98 -9.08 -15.82 -6.41
N ASN A 99 -9.46 -16.73 -5.52
CA ASN A 99 -8.65 -17.06 -4.35
C ASN A 99 -7.30 -17.64 -4.77
N ARG A 100 -7.28 -18.52 -5.78
CA ARG A 100 -6.06 -19.10 -6.34
C ARG A 100 -5.19 -18.04 -7.01
N ASP A 101 -5.76 -17.13 -7.78
CA ASP A 101 -5.03 -16.10 -8.52
C ASP A 101 -4.38 -15.09 -7.56
N ILE A 102 -5.11 -14.64 -6.54
CA ILE A 102 -4.58 -13.78 -5.47
C ILE A 102 -3.43 -14.47 -4.75
N ILE A 103 -3.62 -15.72 -4.30
CA ILE A 103 -2.55 -16.46 -3.62
C ILE A 103 -1.33 -16.63 -4.52
N THR A 104 -1.53 -16.97 -5.79
CA THR A 104 -0.44 -17.17 -6.75
C THR A 104 0.36 -15.89 -6.95
N TYR A 105 -0.33 -14.75 -7.10
CA TYR A 105 0.31 -13.45 -7.17
C TYR A 105 1.15 -13.15 -5.91
N ILE A 106 0.58 -13.33 -4.72
CA ILE A 106 1.26 -13.05 -3.45
C ILE A 106 2.49 -13.95 -3.24
N LYS A 107 2.39 -15.26 -3.58
CA LYS A 107 3.52 -16.20 -3.53
C LYS A 107 4.68 -15.75 -4.41
N ASN A 108 4.38 -15.14 -5.55
CA ASN A 108 5.36 -14.74 -6.55
C ASN A 108 5.88 -13.30 -6.37
N LEU A 109 5.49 -12.59 -5.30
CA LEU A 109 6.02 -11.26 -5.02
C LEU A 109 7.54 -11.28 -4.87
N ASN A 110 8.21 -10.46 -5.68
CA ASN A 110 9.62 -10.19 -5.54
C ASN A 110 9.80 -9.05 -4.52
N ILE A 111 9.82 -9.40 -3.25
CA ILE A 111 9.90 -8.42 -2.15
C ILE A 111 11.32 -7.85 -2.11
N PRO A 112 11.50 -6.51 -2.21
CA PRO A 112 12.82 -5.89 -2.18
C PRO A 112 13.58 -6.24 -0.89
N SER A 113 14.89 -6.49 -1.05
CA SER A 113 15.78 -6.84 0.06
C SER A 113 16.32 -5.61 0.79
N THR A 114 16.34 -4.45 0.12
CA THR A 114 16.99 -3.23 0.61
C THR A 114 16.00 -2.24 1.20
N ARG A 115 16.55 -1.32 2.01
CA ARG A 115 15.82 -0.19 2.63
C ARG A 115 15.51 0.95 1.64
N ASN A 116 16.07 0.90 0.42
CA ASN A 116 16.02 2.00 -0.54
C ASN A 116 14.82 1.94 -1.49
N THR A 117 14.04 0.86 -1.46
CA THR A 117 12.76 0.83 -2.18
C THR A 117 11.71 1.50 -1.31
N ASP A 118 11.03 2.50 -1.87
CA ASP A 118 9.88 3.09 -1.21
C ASP A 118 8.82 2.01 -1.00
N VAL A 119 8.63 1.64 0.27
CA VAL A 119 7.74 0.57 0.69
C VAL A 119 6.28 0.92 0.39
N LEU A 120 5.91 2.21 0.40
CA LEU A 120 4.55 2.67 0.10
C LEU A 120 4.25 2.45 -1.36
N VAL A 121 5.19 2.84 -2.20
CA VAL A 121 5.20 2.62 -3.65
C VAL A 121 5.08 1.11 -3.90
N PHE A 122 5.98 0.28 -3.37
CA PHE A 122 5.87 -1.18 -3.56
C PHE A 122 4.52 -1.77 -3.08
N THR A 123 4.00 -1.30 -1.95
CA THR A 123 2.70 -1.75 -1.41
C THR A 123 1.54 -1.29 -2.30
N SER A 124 1.57 -0.07 -2.82
CA SER A 124 0.61 0.47 -3.78
C SER A 124 0.54 -0.41 -5.02
N LYS A 125 1.69 -0.79 -5.59
CA LYS A 125 1.76 -1.76 -6.70
C LYS A 125 1.07 -3.07 -6.38
N ILE A 126 1.29 -3.65 -5.20
CA ILE A 126 0.61 -4.89 -4.79
C ILE A 126 -0.91 -4.73 -4.90
N PHE A 127 -1.44 -3.65 -4.34
CA PHE A 127 -2.87 -3.38 -4.36
C PHE A 127 -3.43 -3.08 -5.74
N TYR A 128 -2.70 -2.36 -6.59
CA TYR A 128 -3.07 -2.17 -7.99
C TYR A 128 -3.27 -3.51 -8.71
N TYR A 129 -2.32 -4.44 -8.56
CA TYR A 129 -2.41 -5.76 -9.20
C TYR A 129 -3.49 -6.65 -8.60
N LEU A 130 -3.70 -6.61 -7.28
CA LEU A 130 -4.83 -7.31 -6.64
C LEU A 130 -6.17 -6.80 -7.16
N ALA A 131 -6.28 -5.50 -7.47
CA ALA A 131 -7.47 -4.95 -8.08
C ALA A 131 -7.71 -5.50 -9.49
N LEU A 132 -6.67 -5.59 -10.32
CA LEU A 132 -6.78 -6.19 -11.66
C LEU A 132 -7.20 -7.67 -11.60
N ILE A 133 -6.61 -8.43 -10.67
CA ILE A 133 -6.97 -9.84 -10.46
C ILE A 133 -8.44 -9.96 -10.04
N SER A 134 -8.89 -9.10 -9.12
CA SER A 134 -10.28 -9.09 -8.64
C SER A 134 -11.25 -8.72 -9.75
N TYR A 135 -10.92 -7.69 -10.54
CA TYR A 135 -11.73 -7.25 -11.68
C TYR A 135 -11.89 -8.36 -12.72
N ASN A 136 -10.79 -9.03 -13.10
CA ASN A 136 -10.81 -10.14 -14.07
C ASN A 136 -11.62 -11.35 -13.59
N ASN A 137 -11.74 -11.51 -12.27
CA ASN A 137 -12.54 -12.53 -11.62
C ASN A 137 -13.97 -12.05 -11.27
N ASN A 138 -14.41 -10.92 -11.83
CA ASN A 138 -15.73 -10.29 -11.61
C ASN A 138 -16.01 -9.84 -10.17
N ASP A 139 -15.00 -9.78 -9.30
CA ASP A 139 -15.12 -9.22 -7.95
C ASP A 139 -14.84 -7.70 -7.98
N TYR A 140 -15.81 -6.99 -8.55
CA TYR A 140 -15.72 -5.54 -8.73
C TYR A 140 -15.65 -4.77 -7.41
N ASN A 141 -16.28 -5.29 -6.35
CA ASN A 141 -16.28 -4.66 -5.04
C ASN A 141 -14.88 -4.66 -4.42
N ASN A 142 -14.17 -5.78 -4.45
CA ASN A 142 -12.78 -5.79 -3.96
C ASN A 142 -11.82 -5.11 -4.95
N ALA A 143 -12.09 -5.13 -6.25
CA ALA A 143 -11.31 -4.35 -7.21
C ALA A 143 -11.30 -2.84 -6.86
N GLU A 144 -12.47 -2.26 -6.56
CA GLU A 144 -12.58 -0.87 -6.11
C GLU A 144 -11.76 -0.60 -4.84
N LYS A 145 -11.91 -1.46 -3.82
CA LYS A 145 -11.22 -1.31 -2.54
C LYS A 145 -9.70 -1.42 -2.70
N PHE A 146 -9.22 -2.35 -3.52
CA PHE A 146 -7.80 -2.51 -3.78
C PHE A 146 -7.24 -1.33 -4.58
N LEU A 147 -7.94 -0.81 -5.59
CA LEU A 147 -7.51 0.40 -6.29
C LEU A 147 -7.51 1.62 -5.36
N ALA A 148 -8.49 1.74 -4.46
CA ALA A 148 -8.53 2.80 -3.46
C ALA A 148 -7.34 2.72 -2.48
N LEU A 149 -6.98 1.52 -1.99
CA LEU A 149 -5.77 1.32 -1.19
C LEU A 149 -4.50 1.72 -1.97
N SER A 150 -4.41 1.34 -3.25
CA SER A 150 -3.30 1.72 -4.13
C SER A 150 -3.17 3.25 -4.25
N ALA A 151 -4.29 3.94 -4.47
CA ALA A 151 -4.34 5.40 -4.59
C ALA A 151 -3.97 6.10 -3.27
N TYR A 152 -4.48 5.62 -2.12
CA TYR A 152 -4.18 6.22 -0.81
C TYR A 152 -2.73 6.00 -0.35
N LEU A 153 -2.08 4.91 -0.78
CA LEU A 153 -0.69 4.63 -0.46
C LEU A 153 0.29 5.51 -1.23
N THR A 154 -0.11 5.96 -2.42
CA THR A 154 0.69 6.86 -3.25
C THR A 154 -0.22 7.96 -3.81
N PRO A 155 -0.63 8.93 -2.99
CA PRO A 155 -1.57 9.99 -3.42
C PRO A 155 -1.00 10.83 -4.56
N GLU A 156 0.33 10.99 -4.55
CA GLU A 156 1.07 11.70 -5.60
C GLU A 156 1.28 10.86 -6.89
N ASN A 157 0.77 9.64 -6.95
CA ASN A 157 0.90 8.76 -8.11
C ASN A 157 -0.44 8.60 -8.86
N SER A 158 -0.60 9.36 -9.94
CA SER A 158 -1.83 9.44 -10.73
C SER A 158 -2.40 8.12 -11.28
N PRO A 159 -1.60 7.09 -11.68
CA PRO A 159 -2.12 5.87 -12.29
C PRO A 159 -3.25 5.23 -11.49
N SER A 160 -3.10 5.11 -10.17
CA SER A 160 -4.11 4.48 -9.30
C SER A 160 -5.39 5.31 -9.22
N HIS A 161 -5.30 6.64 -9.14
CA HIS A 161 -6.47 7.53 -9.13
C HIS A 161 -7.23 7.50 -10.45
N VAL A 162 -6.48 7.54 -11.56
CA VAL A 162 -7.02 7.48 -12.91
C VAL A 162 -7.73 6.15 -13.15
N GLU A 163 -7.10 5.04 -12.78
CA GLU A 163 -7.68 3.70 -12.93
C GLU A 163 -8.91 3.50 -12.04
N LEU A 164 -8.90 4.01 -10.79
CA LEU A 164 -10.05 4.00 -9.89
C LEU A 164 -11.23 4.80 -10.46
N SER A 165 -10.96 6.02 -10.96
CA SER A 165 -11.99 6.83 -11.61
C SER A 165 -12.54 6.15 -12.85
N ASN A 166 -11.69 5.53 -13.67
CA ASN A 166 -12.10 4.80 -14.86
C ASN A 166 -13.00 3.61 -14.51
N LEU A 167 -12.64 2.82 -13.49
CA LEU A 167 -13.46 1.72 -12.98
C LEU A 167 -14.85 2.21 -12.54
N TYR A 168 -14.92 3.32 -11.80
CA TYR A 168 -16.19 3.91 -11.41
C TYR A 168 -17.03 4.38 -12.60
N LEU A 169 -16.42 4.94 -13.65
CA LEU A 169 -17.13 5.30 -14.88
C LEU A 169 -17.72 4.08 -15.60
N ILE A 170 -16.94 2.99 -15.72
CA ILE A 170 -17.40 1.73 -16.33
C ILE A 170 -18.64 1.19 -15.59
N GLN A 171 -18.69 1.37 -14.28
CA GLN A 171 -19.79 0.93 -13.43
C GLN A 171 -20.96 1.93 -13.36
N GLY A 172 -20.88 3.07 -14.04
CA GLY A 172 -21.89 4.13 -13.97
C GLY A 172 -21.92 4.92 -12.65
N LYS A 173 -20.91 4.77 -11.79
CA LYS A 173 -20.79 5.47 -10.49
C LYS A 173 -20.12 6.84 -10.67
N TYR A 174 -20.80 7.76 -11.37
CA TYR A 174 -20.22 9.05 -11.76
C TYR A 174 -19.73 9.92 -10.59
N ASP A 175 -20.43 9.95 -9.46
CA ASP A 175 -20.02 10.75 -8.30
C ASP A 175 -18.76 10.20 -7.63
N SER A 176 -18.63 8.88 -7.56
CA SER A 176 -17.42 8.20 -7.08
C SER A 176 -16.25 8.42 -8.03
N ALA A 177 -16.49 8.34 -9.35
CA ALA A 177 -15.48 8.65 -10.36
C ALA A 177 -14.98 10.09 -10.22
N ARG A 178 -15.90 11.06 -10.09
CA ARG A 178 -15.57 12.47 -9.86
C ARG A 178 -14.71 12.63 -8.61
N SER A 179 -15.14 12.03 -7.50
CA SER A 179 -14.42 12.13 -6.23
C SER A 179 -13.00 11.57 -6.35
N ALA A 180 -12.82 10.41 -7.00
CA ALA A 180 -11.51 9.79 -7.17
C ALA A 180 -10.54 10.62 -8.04
N ILE A 181 -11.02 11.14 -9.18
CA ILE A 181 -10.14 11.88 -10.10
C ILE A 181 -9.86 13.31 -9.63
N TYR A 182 -10.83 13.99 -9.03
CA TYR A 182 -10.61 15.34 -8.51
C TYR A 182 -9.78 15.33 -7.23
N PHE A 183 -9.85 14.25 -6.44
CA PHE A 183 -8.94 14.07 -5.31
C PHE A 183 -7.47 14.05 -5.77
N CYS A 184 -7.18 13.43 -6.92
CA CYS A 184 -5.84 13.44 -7.52
C CYS A 184 -5.33 14.84 -7.86
N LEU A 185 -6.22 15.79 -8.18
CA LEU A 185 -5.86 17.17 -8.53
C LEU A 185 -5.47 18.03 -7.33
N ASN A 186 -5.64 17.53 -6.10
CA ASN A 186 -5.24 18.23 -4.88
C ASN A 186 -3.73 18.16 -4.61
N PHE A 187 -2.99 17.32 -5.35
CA PHE A 187 -1.54 17.12 -5.16
C PHE A 187 -0.74 17.79 -6.29
N GLU A 188 0.42 18.37 -5.95
CA GLU A 188 1.27 19.08 -6.94
C GLU A 188 1.76 18.13 -8.04
N LEU A 189 2.28 16.97 -7.64
CA LEU A 189 2.40 15.78 -8.48
C LEU A 189 1.34 14.81 -7.96
N PRO A 190 0.36 14.38 -8.77
CA PRO A 190 0.44 14.13 -10.20
C PRO A 190 -0.67 14.87 -10.98
N TYR A 191 -0.73 16.20 -10.83
CA TYR A 191 -1.77 17.04 -11.44
C TYR A 191 -1.96 16.76 -12.95
N ALA A 192 -0.88 16.73 -13.74
CA ALA A 192 -0.98 16.71 -15.21
C ALA A 192 -1.63 15.43 -15.80
N PRO A 193 -1.24 14.19 -15.40
CA PRO A 193 -1.95 13.00 -15.88
C PRO A 193 -3.42 12.92 -15.46
N CYS A 194 -3.76 13.43 -14.27
CA CYS A 194 -5.13 13.47 -13.79
C CYS A 194 -5.97 14.53 -14.52
N ASP A 195 -5.43 15.73 -14.72
CA ASP A 195 -6.06 16.80 -15.51
C ASP A 195 -6.29 16.35 -16.96
N TYR A 196 -5.33 15.63 -17.55
CA TYR A 196 -5.49 15.01 -18.86
C TYR A 196 -6.67 14.03 -18.89
N PHE A 197 -6.76 13.13 -17.90
CA PHE A 197 -7.86 12.14 -17.85
C PHE A 197 -9.22 12.84 -17.62
N VAL A 198 -9.27 13.90 -16.82
CA VAL A 198 -10.49 14.71 -16.65
C VAL A 198 -10.99 15.23 -17.99
N LYS A 199 -10.13 15.95 -18.73
CA LYS A 199 -10.47 16.62 -19.99
C LYS A 199 -10.75 15.67 -21.15
N ASN A 200 -10.09 14.52 -21.18
CA ASN A 200 -10.13 13.62 -22.33
C ASN A 200 -11.04 12.40 -22.16
N ASN A 201 -11.29 11.98 -20.91
CA ASN A 201 -12.07 10.79 -20.60
C ASN A 201 -13.29 11.13 -19.76
N PHE A 202 -13.09 11.62 -18.52
CA PHE A 202 -14.16 11.81 -17.54
C PHE A 202 -15.27 12.75 -18.04
N GLU A 203 -14.94 13.97 -18.46
CA GLU A 203 -15.93 14.96 -18.92
C GLU A 203 -16.66 14.55 -20.19
N LYS A 204 -16.03 13.68 -20.98
CA LYS A 204 -16.57 13.17 -22.25
C LYS A 204 -17.30 11.83 -22.07
N GLY A 205 -17.40 11.32 -20.84
CA GLY A 205 -18.01 10.03 -20.53
C GLY A 205 -17.31 8.83 -21.20
N LYS A 206 -16.03 8.97 -21.56
CA LYS A 206 -15.24 7.89 -22.18
C LYS A 206 -14.54 7.06 -21.11
N THR A 207 -14.49 5.76 -21.34
CA THR A 207 -13.79 4.79 -20.49
C THR A 207 -12.67 4.13 -21.27
N GLU A 208 -11.62 3.73 -20.55
CA GLU A 208 -10.56 2.86 -21.04
C GLU A 208 -10.77 1.43 -20.51
N PRO A 209 -10.13 0.39 -21.09
CA PRO A 209 -10.09 -0.93 -20.49
C PRO A 209 -9.43 -0.90 -19.10
N VAL A 210 -9.95 -1.68 -18.15
CA VAL A 210 -9.30 -1.80 -16.83
C VAL A 210 -7.90 -2.37 -16.97
N GLY A 211 -6.94 -1.72 -16.32
CA GLY A 211 -5.52 -2.01 -16.38
C GLY A 211 -4.75 -1.20 -17.42
N PHE A 212 -5.36 -0.23 -18.10
CA PHE A 212 -4.66 0.62 -19.09
C PHE A 212 -3.50 1.42 -18.48
N LYS A 213 -3.50 1.64 -17.16
CA LYS A 213 -2.39 2.26 -16.43
C LYS A 213 -1.31 1.30 -15.93
N LYS A 214 -1.38 0.01 -16.29
CA LYS A 214 -0.45 -1.01 -15.78
C LYS A 214 1.01 -0.70 -16.15
N GLU A 215 1.27 -0.23 -17.36
CA GLU A 215 2.63 0.14 -17.76
C GLU A 215 3.16 1.36 -17.00
N ASP A 216 2.31 2.35 -16.77
CA ASP A 216 2.65 3.55 -16.00
C ASP A 216 2.97 3.17 -14.56
N VAL A 217 2.15 2.29 -13.96
CA VAL A 217 2.44 1.64 -12.69
C VAL A 217 3.83 1.01 -12.79
N ASP A 218 4.06 0.00 -13.65
CA ASP A 218 5.33 -0.72 -13.70
C ASP A 218 6.58 0.16 -13.89
N LYS A 219 6.50 1.27 -14.64
CA LYS A 219 7.60 2.22 -14.84
C LYS A 219 7.96 2.99 -13.58
N THR A 220 6.98 3.34 -12.74
CA THR A 220 7.21 3.99 -11.44
C THR A 220 8.00 3.08 -10.46
N TYR A 221 8.14 1.77 -10.76
CA TYR A 221 8.75 0.77 -9.87
C TYR A 221 10.04 0.11 -10.42
N LYS A 222 10.79 0.77 -11.33
CA LYS A 222 12.12 0.32 -11.80
C LYS A 222 13.23 1.13 -11.14
#